data_AF-A0A2D7BP26-F1
#
_entry.id   AF-A0A2D7BP26-F1
#
_cell.length_a   1.000
_cell.length_b   1.000
_cell.length_c   1.000
_cell.angle_alpha   90.00
_cell.angle_beta   90.00
_cell.angle_gamma   90.00
#
_symmetry.space_group_name_H-M   'P 1'
#
loop_
_entity.id
_entity.type
_entity.pdbx_description
1 polymer ?
#
loop_
_entity_poly.entity_id
_entity_poly.type
_entity_poly.pdbx_seq_one_letter_code
_entity_poly.pdbx_strand_id
1 'polypeptide(L)'
;MSAVKNVIRDNYNMMLLKDYLRNAIKDAGFSHAEISKTPTGTRVALHVTRPGIVIGRKGSGIRDLTEKLATDFGLKNPQISVNEIEKPDLSSSVMCNRMASHLERGTAFRRATMWTMKQIMESGAMGVQITISGKLRGDRSAFEKHVAGILPRAGHHAEVIVDEDIAHVETAMGLIGIRIRIANKEKVIPEFELIKEKKKKESKEKPTKKVEEVKVDGDVKVEVVKVEGDEKKAKSESEQIAIEAEKMKTLETLEEDEATMK
;
A
#
# COMPACT_ATOMS: atom_id res chain seq x y z
N MET A 1 42.45 2.34 7.11
CA MET A 1 41.49 1.28 7.51
C MET A 1 41.01 0.55 6.27
N SER A 2 40.82 -0.78 6.32
CA SER A 2 40.33 -1.53 5.15
C SER A 2 38.91 -1.10 4.78
N ALA A 3 38.57 -1.20 3.48
CA ALA A 3 37.23 -0.88 2.98
C ALA A 3 36.14 -1.61 3.76
N VAL A 4 36.37 -2.89 4.08
CA VAL A 4 35.45 -3.74 4.87
C VAL A 4 35.18 -3.15 6.26
N LYS A 5 36.21 -2.70 6.98
CA LYS A 5 36.04 -2.10 8.31
C LYS A 5 35.22 -0.81 8.27
N ASN A 6 35.34 -0.03 7.19
CA ASN A 6 34.56 1.19 7.03
C ASN A 6 33.10 0.89 6.75
N VAL A 7 32.79 -0.06 5.87
CA VAL A 7 31.41 -0.49 5.59
C VAL A 7 30.72 -1.01 6.84
N ILE A 8 31.39 -1.85 7.64
CA ILE A 8 30.83 -2.38 8.89
C ILE A 8 30.55 -1.23 9.88
N ARG A 9 31.48 -0.30 10.06
CA ARG A 9 31.27 0.87 10.93
C ARG A 9 30.09 1.71 10.46
N ASP A 10 29.99 1.95 9.15
CA ASP A 10 28.93 2.77 8.58
C ASP A 10 27.56 2.14 8.81
N ASN A 11 27.44 0.82 8.61
CA ASN A 11 26.21 0.08 8.88
C ASN A 11 25.86 0.09 10.38
N TYR A 12 26.84 -0.08 11.25
CA TYR A 12 26.65 0.00 12.70
C TYR A 12 26.10 1.36 13.13
N ASN A 13 26.71 2.45 12.66
CA ASN A 13 26.25 3.80 12.94
C ASN A 13 24.85 4.06 12.39
N MET A 14 24.53 3.52 11.20
CA MET A 14 23.21 3.64 10.60
C MET A 14 22.13 2.87 11.37
N MET A 15 22.48 1.70 11.93
CA MET A 15 21.59 0.93 12.81
C MET A 15 21.26 1.71 14.09
N LEU A 16 22.29 2.23 14.78
CA LEU A 16 22.09 3.03 16.01
C LEU A 16 21.24 4.27 15.74
N LEU A 17 21.49 4.95 14.62
CA LEU A 17 20.73 6.12 14.22
C LEU A 17 19.25 5.79 13.97
N LYS A 18 18.97 4.68 13.28
CA LYS A 18 17.58 4.24 13.03
C LYS A 18 16.85 3.92 14.33
N ASP A 19 17.52 3.25 15.29
CA ASP A 19 16.93 2.92 16.57
C ASP A 19 16.64 4.18 17.40
N TYR A 20 17.58 5.13 17.43
CA TYR A 20 17.37 6.43 18.05
C TYR A 20 16.20 7.20 17.44
N LEU A 21 16.12 7.29 16.10
CA LEU A 21 15.03 7.98 15.40
C LEU A 21 13.67 7.31 15.66
N ARG A 22 13.63 5.97 15.71
CA ARG A 22 12.42 5.20 16.02
C ARG A 22 11.88 5.56 17.41
N ASN A 23 12.75 5.73 18.40
CA ASN A 23 12.36 6.08 19.77
C ASN A 23 12.01 7.58 19.90
N ALA A 24 12.85 8.46 19.36
CA ALA A 24 12.67 9.91 19.47
C ALA A 24 11.41 10.41 18.73
N ILE A 25 11.01 9.75 17.63
CA ILE A 25 9.92 10.16 16.75
C ILE A 25 8.72 9.21 16.84
N LYS A 26 8.62 8.43 17.94
CA LYS A 26 7.51 7.49 18.18
C LYS A 26 6.15 8.19 18.05
N ASP A 27 6.02 9.39 18.62
CA ASP A 27 4.78 10.16 18.63
C ASP A 27 4.34 10.66 17.24
N ALA A 28 5.27 10.96 16.34
CA ALA A 28 4.92 11.43 15.00
C ALA A 28 4.51 10.30 14.03
N GLY A 29 4.59 9.04 14.48
CA GLY A 29 4.33 7.86 13.67
C GLY A 29 5.44 7.65 12.64
N PHE A 30 6.62 7.30 13.14
CA PHE A 30 7.79 6.95 12.33
C PHE A 30 7.57 5.66 11.54
N SER A 31 7.92 5.66 10.25
CA SER A 31 7.92 4.47 9.39
C SER A 31 9.34 4.03 9.04
N HIS A 32 10.02 4.78 8.18
CA HIS A 32 11.40 4.53 7.81
C HIS A 32 12.19 5.83 7.65
N ALA A 33 13.51 5.70 7.68
CA ALA A 33 14.46 6.76 7.41
C ALA A 33 15.39 6.35 6.28
N GLU A 34 15.53 7.23 5.30
CA GLU A 34 16.53 7.14 4.23
C GLU A 34 17.68 8.08 4.54
N ILE A 35 18.90 7.55 4.54
CA ILE A 35 20.09 8.30 4.89
C ILE A 35 21.02 8.28 3.70
N SER A 36 21.30 9.45 3.13
CA SER A 36 22.21 9.64 2.01
C SER A 36 23.41 10.45 2.46
N LYS A 37 24.59 9.84 2.42
CA LYS A 37 25.85 10.55 2.72
C LYS A 37 26.36 11.22 1.45
N THR A 38 26.42 12.54 1.46
CA THR A 38 27.06 13.34 0.40
C THR A 38 28.40 13.88 0.91
N PRO A 39 29.35 14.25 0.02
CA PRO A 39 30.62 14.86 0.45
C PRO A 39 30.42 16.14 1.27
N THR A 40 29.36 16.89 1.00
CA THR A 40 29.03 18.16 1.66
C THR A 40 28.34 17.98 3.01
N GLY A 41 27.60 16.89 3.20
CA GLY A 41 26.86 16.61 4.43
C GLY A 41 25.98 15.35 4.36
N THR A 42 25.29 15.05 5.44
CA THR A 42 24.39 13.89 5.49
C THR A 42 22.95 14.33 5.33
N ARG A 43 22.26 13.85 4.30
CA ARG A 43 20.82 14.08 4.11
C ARG A 43 20.04 12.94 4.76
N VAL A 44 19.14 13.27 5.67
CA VAL A 44 18.26 12.31 6.34
C VAL A 44 16.82 12.62 5.93
N ALA A 45 16.22 11.75 5.13
CA ALA A 45 14.80 11.84 4.78
C ALA A 45 13.98 10.96 5.73
N LEU A 46 13.11 11.58 6.52
CA LEU A 46 12.24 10.93 7.49
C LEU A 46 10.86 10.78 6.88
N HIS A 47 10.33 9.55 6.87
CA HIS A 47 8.97 9.26 6.45
C HIS A 47 8.09 9.08 7.67
N VAL A 48 7.13 10.00 7.83
CA VAL A 48 6.29 10.08 9.02
C VAL A 48 4.83 10.31 8.67
N THR A 49 3.93 9.93 9.57
CA THR A 49 2.49 10.20 9.41
C THR A 49 2.10 11.64 9.72
N ARG A 50 2.80 12.28 10.67
CA ARG A 50 2.45 13.63 11.13
C ARG A 50 3.69 14.54 11.12
N PRO A 51 4.02 15.16 9.97
CA PRO A 51 5.21 16.02 9.84
C PRO A 51 5.25 17.17 10.85
N GLY A 52 4.08 17.74 11.18
CA GLY A 52 3.99 18.88 12.11
C GLY A 52 4.56 18.60 13.50
N ILE A 53 4.45 17.36 13.99
CA ILE A 53 5.02 16.97 15.30
C ILE A 53 6.55 16.94 15.25
N VAL A 54 7.14 16.49 14.14
CA VAL A 54 8.60 16.44 13.94
C VAL A 54 9.20 17.83 13.81
N ILE A 55 8.52 18.73 13.08
CA ILE A 55 8.95 20.11 12.90
C ILE A 55 8.93 20.87 14.25
N GLY A 56 7.89 20.64 15.06
CA GLY A 56 7.70 21.31 16.33
C GLY A 56 7.32 22.79 16.20
N ARG A 57 7.23 23.50 17.34
CA ARG A 57 6.82 24.91 17.35
C ARG A 57 7.95 25.78 16.79
N LYS A 58 7.65 26.59 15.77
CA LYS A 58 8.64 27.46 15.09
C LYS A 58 9.90 26.70 14.60
N GLY A 59 9.79 25.40 14.31
CA GLY A 59 10.92 24.58 13.85
C GLY A 59 11.90 24.17 14.96
N SER A 60 11.51 24.28 16.24
CA SER A 60 12.38 23.86 17.36
C SER A 60 12.73 22.37 17.30
N GLY A 61 11.76 21.51 16.99
CA GLY A 61 11.96 20.06 16.97
C GLY A 61 13.01 19.60 15.96
N ILE A 62 13.00 20.17 14.75
CA ILE A 62 14.03 19.89 13.74
C ILE A 62 15.39 20.41 14.18
N ARG A 63 15.48 21.58 14.81
CA ARG A 63 16.75 22.15 15.29
C ARG A 63 17.36 21.27 16.38
N ASP A 64 16.56 20.89 17.36
CA ASP A 64 16.98 20.01 18.46
C ASP A 64 17.41 18.64 17.93
N LEU A 65 16.69 18.10 16.95
CA LEU A 65 17.06 16.83 16.33
C LEU A 65 18.37 16.96 15.53
N THR A 66 18.53 18.04 14.77
CA THR A 66 19.75 18.30 13.98
C THR A 66 20.98 18.44 14.88
N GLU A 67 20.84 19.14 16.01
CA GLU A 67 21.91 19.30 17.00
C GLU A 67 22.30 17.97 17.64
N LYS A 68 21.32 17.17 18.08
CA LYS A 68 21.59 15.82 18.63
C LYS A 68 22.25 14.89 17.61
N LEU A 69 21.82 14.94 16.35
CA LEU A 69 22.42 14.16 15.27
C LEU A 69 23.88 14.57 14.99
N ALA A 70 24.20 15.85 15.14
CA ALA A 70 25.56 16.34 14.99
C ALA A 70 26.44 15.92 16.19
N THR A 71 25.93 16.05 17.42
CA THR A 71 26.67 15.78 18.66
C THR A 71 26.87 14.29 18.93
N ASP A 72 25.80 13.50 18.92
CA ASP A 72 25.84 12.10 19.36
C ASP A 72 26.40 11.17 18.29
N PHE A 73 26.07 11.42 17.02
CA PHE A 73 26.45 10.56 15.89
C PHE A 73 27.61 11.14 15.07
N GLY A 74 28.09 12.35 15.39
CA GLY A 74 29.21 12.98 14.70
C GLY A 74 28.95 13.24 13.22
N LEU A 75 27.68 13.39 12.82
CA LEU A 75 27.32 13.61 11.42
C LEU A 75 27.78 15.01 10.98
N LYS A 76 28.53 15.06 9.88
CA LYS A 76 28.92 16.34 9.26
C LYS A 76 27.69 16.98 8.61
N ASN A 77 27.32 18.17 9.07
CA ASN A 77 26.23 18.99 8.54
C ASN A 77 24.95 18.20 8.20
N PRO A 78 24.24 17.65 9.21
CA PRO A 78 23.03 16.90 8.96
C PRO A 78 21.92 17.81 8.41
N GLN A 79 21.33 17.42 7.29
CA GLN A 79 20.15 18.06 6.71
C GLN A 79 18.96 17.12 6.80
N ILE A 80 17.95 17.51 7.57
CA ILE A 80 16.75 16.69 7.80
C ILE A 80 15.65 17.15 6.85
N SER A 81 15.13 16.22 6.06
CA SER A 81 13.94 16.37 5.22
C SER A 81 12.82 15.53 5.83
N VAL A 82 11.62 16.08 5.97
CA VAL A 82 10.47 15.35 6.51
C VAL A 82 9.45 15.17 5.38
N ASN A 83 9.16 13.92 5.05
CA ASN A 83 8.22 13.52 4.02
C ASN A 83 7.01 12.85 4.68
N GLU A 84 5.82 13.16 4.17
CA GLU A 84 4.59 12.50 4.60
C GLU A 84 4.38 11.18 3.85
N ILE A 85 3.79 10.21 4.54
CA ILE A 85 3.45 8.90 3.96
C ILE A 85 2.02 8.97 3.44
N GLU A 86 1.82 8.64 2.15
CA GLU A 86 0.50 8.68 1.52
C GLU A 86 -0.52 7.72 2.17
N LYS A 87 -0.09 6.49 2.47
CA LYS A 87 -0.92 5.43 3.07
C LYS A 87 -0.27 4.92 4.37
N PRO A 88 -0.48 5.60 5.51
CA PRO A 88 0.17 5.24 6.77
C PRO A 88 -0.24 3.84 7.28
N ASP A 89 -1.44 3.41 6.93
CA ASP A 89 -2.04 2.17 7.43
C ASP A 89 -1.44 0.89 6.79
N LEU A 90 -0.75 1.03 5.66
CA LEU A 90 -0.01 -0.08 5.03
C LEU A 90 1.39 -0.28 5.63
N SER A 91 1.85 0.65 6.47
CA SER A 91 3.16 0.54 7.12
C SER A 91 3.04 -0.19 8.46
N SER A 92 3.75 -1.31 8.59
CA SER A 92 3.76 -2.13 9.81
C SER A 92 4.25 -1.36 11.04
N SER A 93 5.30 -0.53 10.91
CA SER A 93 5.85 0.28 11.99
C SER A 93 4.85 1.30 12.56
N VAL A 94 4.15 2.00 11.67
CA VAL A 94 3.14 3.00 12.07
C VAL A 94 1.99 2.32 12.80
N MET A 95 1.50 1.21 12.26
CA MET A 95 0.39 0.46 12.86
C MET A 95 0.77 -0.18 14.19
N CYS A 96 2.01 -0.69 14.32
CA CYS A 96 2.55 -1.19 15.58
C CYS A 96 2.57 -0.09 16.65
N ASN A 97 3.08 1.10 16.32
CA ASN A 97 3.10 2.23 17.25
C ASN A 97 1.70 2.70 17.65
N ARG A 98 0.76 2.74 16.69
CA ARG A 98 -0.63 3.11 16.97
C ARG A 98 -1.30 2.10 17.90
N MET A 99 -1.16 0.81 17.62
CA MET A 99 -1.71 -0.25 18.46
C MET A 99 -1.07 -0.27 19.84
N ALA A 100 0.23 0.01 19.93
CA ALA A 100 0.95 0.19 21.18
C ALA A 100 0.32 1.30 22.03
N SER A 101 0.11 2.49 21.45
CA SER A 101 -0.54 3.59 22.16
C SER A 101 -1.97 3.28 22.62
N HIS A 102 -2.72 2.43 21.90
CA HIS A 102 -4.05 2.01 22.35
C HIS A 102 -4.00 1.09 23.58
N LEU A 103 -3.00 0.21 23.63
CA LEU A 103 -2.75 -0.68 24.77
C LEU A 103 -2.19 0.08 25.98
N GLU A 104 -1.30 1.05 25.77
CA GLU A 104 -0.80 1.95 26.83
C GLU A 104 -1.96 2.73 27.47
N ARG A 105 -2.97 3.12 26.69
CA ARG A 105 -4.19 3.79 27.19
C ARG A 105 -5.18 2.85 27.90
N GLY A 106 -4.90 1.55 27.99
CA GLY A 106 -5.76 0.57 28.66
C GLY A 106 -6.94 0.07 27.82
N THR A 107 -6.90 0.22 26.49
CA THR A 107 -7.92 -0.38 25.63
C THR A 107 -7.81 -1.91 25.69
N ALA A 108 -8.96 -2.61 25.79
CA ALA A 108 -8.97 -4.07 25.75
C ALA A 108 -8.27 -4.60 24.49
N PHE A 109 -7.30 -5.50 24.66
CA PHE A 109 -6.40 -5.92 23.59
C PHE A 109 -7.14 -6.49 22.37
N ARG A 110 -8.20 -7.29 22.58
CA ARG A 110 -9.04 -7.82 21.49
C ARG A 110 -9.70 -6.72 20.65
N ARG A 111 -10.17 -5.65 21.31
CA ARG A 111 -10.78 -4.51 20.61
C ARG A 111 -9.74 -3.77 19.79
N ALA A 112 -8.56 -3.51 20.37
CA ALA A 112 -7.46 -2.87 19.67
C ALA A 112 -7.04 -3.69 18.44
N THR A 113 -6.91 -5.02 18.56
CA THR A 113 -6.54 -5.89 17.44
C THR A 113 -7.57 -5.90 16.33
N MET A 114 -8.84 -6.10 16.65
CA MET A 114 -9.90 -6.18 15.64
C MET A 114 -10.06 -4.86 14.88
N TRP A 115 -9.94 -3.73 15.59
CA TRP A 115 -10.00 -2.42 14.96
C TRP A 115 -8.79 -2.17 14.05
N THR A 116 -7.58 -2.47 14.53
CA THR A 116 -6.34 -2.34 13.76
C THR A 116 -6.37 -3.22 12.51
N MET A 117 -6.82 -4.46 12.65
CA MET A 117 -6.95 -5.40 11.54
C MET A 117 -7.94 -4.92 10.48
N LYS A 118 -9.10 -4.41 10.91
CA LYS A 118 -10.10 -3.83 9.99
C LYS A 118 -9.52 -2.65 9.22
N GLN A 119 -8.82 -1.75 9.91
CA GLN A 119 -8.24 -0.55 9.30
C GLN A 119 -7.24 -0.91 8.21
N ILE A 120 -6.32 -1.86 8.47
CA ILE A 120 -5.30 -2.26 7.48
C ILE A 120 -5.94 -2.94 6.27
N MET A 121 -6.97 -3.78 6.47
CA MET A 121 -7.70 -4.42 5.37
C MET A 121 -8.48 -3.40 4.53
N GLU A 122 -9.08 -2.39 5.15
CA GLU A 122 -9.79 -1.29 4.48
C GLU A 122 -8.86 -0.41 3.63
N SER A 123 -7.61 -0.23 4.07
CA SER A 123 -6.56 0.45 3.31
C SER A 123 -6.03 -0.35 2.09
N GLY A 124 -6.54 -1.57 1.86
CA GLY A 124 -6.24 -2.37 0.67
C GLY A 124 -5.04 -3.31 0.81
N ALA A 125 -4.68 -3.72 2.02
CA ALA A 125 -3.68 -4.76 2.21
C ALA A 125 -4.15 -6.11 1.63
N MET A 126 -3.21 -6.92 1.15
CA MET A 126 -3.49 -8.29 0.66
C MET A 126 -3.85 -9.22 1.82
N GLY A 127 -3.22 -9.02 2.98
CA GLY A 127 -3.50 -9.75 4.21
C GLY A 127 -2.69 -9.22 5.38
N VAL A 128 -3.14 -9.56 6.58
CA VAL A 128 -2.60 -9.07 7.84
C VAL A 128 -2.58 -10.19 8.86
N GLN A 129 -1.50 -10.25 9.64
CA GLN A 129 -1.43 -11.06 10.84
C GLN A 129 -0.97 -10.19 12.01
N ILE A 130 -1.76 -10.17 13.07
CA ILE A 130 -1.40 -9.52 14.33
C ILE A 130 -1.24 -10.61 15.38
N THR A 131 -0.05 -10.71 15.96
CA THR A 131 0.25 -11.58 17.10
C THR A 131 0.51 -10.72 18.31
N ILE A 132 -0.22 -10.97 19.40
CA ILE A 132 0.01 -10.35 20.70
C ILE A 132 0.45 -11.43 21.67
N SER A 133 1.54 -11.18 22.39
CA SER A 133 2.10 -12.09 23.39
C SER A 133 2.40 -11.36 24.69
N GLY A 134 2.02 -11.92 25.83
CA GLY A 134 2.32 -11.34 27.14
C GLY A 134 1.28 -11.74 28.19
N LYS A 135 1.17 -10.97 29.26
CA LYS A 135 0.15 -11.17 30.31
C LYS A 135 -1.16 -10.51 29.90
N LEU A 136 -2.02 -11.24 29.20
CA LEU A 136 -3.22 -10.68 28.57
C LEU A 136 -4.46 -10.63 29.46
N ARG A 137 -4.72 -11.68 30.25
CA ARG A 137 -5.94 -11.81 31.09
C ARG A 137 -5.66 -12.16 32.55
N GLY A 138 -4.47 -12.64 32.86
CA GLY A 138 -4.07 -13.06 34.19
C GLY A 138 -2.56 -13.11 34.30
N ASP A 139 -2.06 -13.73 35.36
CA ASP A 139 -0.63 -13.74 35.64
C ASP A 139 0.18 -14.63 34.68
N ARG A 140 -0.45 -15.67 34.13
CA ARG A 140 0.17 -16.54 33.12
C ARG A 140 0.24 -15.83 31.77
N SER A 141 1.40 -15.93 31.11
CA SER A 141 1.57 -15.45 29.74
C SER A 141 0.71 -16.25 28.76
N ALA A 142 0.11 -15.54 27.83
CA ALA A 142 -0.68 -16.09 26.73
C ALA A 142 -0.29 -15.39 25.43
N PHE A 143 -0.59 -16.03 24.29
CA PHE A 143 -0.48 -15.41 22.99
C PHE A 143 -1.80 -15.59 22.23
N GLU A 144 -2.22 -14.55 21.50
CA GLU A 144 -3.39 -14.58 20.63
C GLU A 144 -2.96 -14.12 19.23
N LYS A 145 -3.41 -14.83 18.21
CA LYS A 145 -3.07 -14.56 16.81
C LYS A 145 -4.35 -14.33 16.03
N HIS A 146 -4.40 -13.20 15.34
CA HIS A 146 -5.50 -12.83 14.45
C HIS A 146 -4.97 -12.68 13.03
N VAL A 147 -5.66 -13.28 12.07
CA VAL A 147 -5.27 -13.28 10.66
C VAL A 147 -6.47 -12.89 9.81
N ALA A 148 -6.25 -12.04 8.81
CA ALA A 148 -7.23 -11.69 7.79
C ALA A 148 -6.54 -11.63 6.42
N GLY A 149 -7.25 -12.00 5.35
CA GLY A 149 -6.72 -11.99 3.99
C GLY A 149 -5.65 -13.05 3.72
N ILE A 150 -4.80 -12.78 2.73
CA ILE A 150 -3.76 -13.71 2.26
C ILE A 150 -2.39 -13.19 2.71
N LEU A 151 -1.67 -14.00 3.47
CA LEU A 151 -0.33 -13.69 3.95
C LEU A 151 0.65 -14.78 3.50
N PRO A 152 1.54 -14.50 2.53
CA PRO A 152 2.61 -15.43 2.18
C PRO A 152 3.58 -15.58 3.37
N ARG A 153 4.04 -16.80 3.63
CA ARG A 153 4.86 -17.12 4.82
C ARG A 153 6.27 -17.58 4.52
N ALA A 154 6.50 -18.11 3.33
CA ALA A 154 7.76 -18.75 2.95
C ALA A 154 8.23 -18.24 1.58
N GLY A 155 9.53 -18.37 1.35
CA GLY A 155 10.19 -18.00 0.09
C GLY A 155 10.46 -16.50 -0.05
N HIS A 156 11.09 -16.15 -1.18
CA HIS A 156 11.48 -14.77 -1.50
C HIS A 156 10.27 -13.82 -1.58
N HIS A 157 9.13 -14.33 -2.05
CA HIS A 157 7.85 -13.61 -2.05
C HIS A 157 7.48 -13.08 -0.67
N ALA A 158 7.72 -13.85 0.40
CA ALA A 158 7.40 -13.39 1.76
C ALA A 158 8.36 -12.27 2.22
N GLU A 159 9.63 -12.32 1.84
CA GLU A 159 10.62 -11.30 2.21
C GLU A 159 10.37 -9.95 1.53
N VAL A 160 9.87 -9.98 0.28
CA VAL A 160 9.63 -8.77 -0.51
C VAL A 160 8.24 -8.17 -0.23
N ILE A 161 7.20 -9.02 -0.13
CA ILE A 161 5.81 -8.56 -0.04
C ILE A 161 5.40 -8.21 1.40
N VAL A 162 5.96 -8.91 2.39
CA VAL A 162 5.51 -8.80 3.79
C VAL A 162 6.39 -7.83 4.55
N ASP A 163 5.79 -6.75 5.02
CA ASP A 163 6.40 -5.83 5.97
C ASP A 163 6.06 -6.29 7.40
N GLU A 164 7.08 -6.55 8.22
CA GLU A 164 6.96 -7.01 9.62
C GLU A 164 7.58 -5.99 10.57
N ASP A 165 6.92 -5.69 11.68
CA ASP A 165 7.52 -4.92 12.78
C ASP A 165 7.03 -5.40 14.15
N ILE A 166 7.82 -5.10 15.18
CA ILE A 166 7.58 -5.51 16.56
C ILE A 166 7.60 -4.27 17.45
N ALA A 167 6.59 -4.14 18.29
CA ALA A 167 6.54 -3.12 19.33
C ALA A 167 6.36 -3.77 20.71
N HIS A 168 7.02 -3.19 21.70
CA HIS A 168 6.90 -3.58 23.11
C HIS A 168 6.11 -2.50 23.83
N VAL A 169 5.15 -2.93 24.65
CA VAL A 169 4.27 -2.04 25.41
C VAL A 169 4.39 -2.34 26.88
N GLU A 170 4.64 -1.30 27.65
CA GLU A 170 4.61 -1.35 29.11
C GLU A 170 3.15 -1.19 29.57
N THR A 171 2.67 -2.20 30.29
CA THR A 171 1.37 -2.17 30.97
C THR A 171 1.56 -2.39 32.46
N ALA A 172 0.56 -2.07 33.27
CA ALA A 172 0.64 -2.26 34.72
C ALA A 172 0.97 -3.70 35.15
N MET A 173 0.60 -4.69 34.33
CA MET A 173 0.86 -6.11 34.58
C MET A 173 2.26 -6.57 34.11
N GLY A 174 2.96 -5.75 33.32
CA GLY A 174 4.26 -6.06 32.71
C GLY A 174 4.33 -5.70 31.22
N LEU A 175 5.27 -6.32 30.51
CA LEU A 175 5.49 -6.08 29.08
C LEU A 175 4.58 -6.95 28.20
N ILE A 176 3.96 -6.33 27.20
CA ILE A 176 3.22 -6.99 26.12
C ILE A 176 3.97 -6.75 24.81
N GLY A 177 4.23 -7.83 24.08
CA GLY A 177 4.80 -7.80 22.73
C GLY A 177 3.71 -7.82 21.67
N ILE A 178 3.83 -6.93 20.70
CA ILE A 178 2.98 -6.81 19.52
C ILE A 178 3.85 -7.11 18.31
N ARG A 179 3.40 -8.02 17.45
CA ARG A 179 4.01 -8.28 16.15
C ARG A 179 2.95 -8.16 15.08
N ILE A 180 3.17 -7.27 14.12
CA ILE A 180 2.26 -7.08 12.98
C ILE A 180 3.01 -7.44 11.69
N ARG A 181 2.38 -8.27 10.86
CA ARG A 181 2.82 -8.61 9.50
C ARG A 181 1.75 -8.14 8.52
N ILE A 182 2.12 -7.30 7.57
CA ILE A 182 1.23 -6.76 6.54
C ILE A 182 1.75 -7.18 5.17
N ALA A 183 0.92 -7.83 4.36
CA ALA A 183 1.22 -8.13 2.97
C ALA A 183 0.71 -7.01 2.07
N ASN A 184 1.62 -6.35 1.36
CA ASN A 184 1.29 -5.24 0.49
C ASN A 184 1.00 -5.70 -0.93
N LYS A 185 -0.20 -5.37 -1.44
CA LYS A 185 -0.65 -5.79 -2.79
C LYS A 185 0.19 -5.18 -3.92
N GLU A 186 0.77 -4.00 -3.70
CA GLU A 186 1.57 -3.28 -4.70
C GLU A 186 2.93 -3.94 -5.00
N LYS A 187 3.47 -4.71 -4.06
CA LYS A 187 4.79 -5.36 -4.17
C LYS A 187 4.73 -6.78 -4.75
N VAL A 188 3.56 -7.25 -5.19
CA VAL A 188 3.41 -8.61 -5.72
C VAL A 188 4.22 -8.73 -7.02
N ILE A 189 5.20 -9.62 -7.02
CA ILE A 189 6.00 -9.94 -8.21
C ILE A 189 5.12 -10.87 -9.09
N PRO A 190 4.66 -10.43 -10.26
CA PRO A 190 3.94 -11.33 -11.16
C PRO A 190 4.93 -12.36 -11.71
N GLU A 191 4.80 -13.61 -11.28
CA GLU A 191 5.61 -14.73 -11.79
C GLU A 191 5.24 -15.10 -13.22
N PHE A 192 4.01 -14.76 -13.62
CA PHE A 192 3.52 -14.89 -14.99
C PHE A 192 2.88 -13.57 -15.42
N GLU A 193 3.47 -12.91 -16.42
CA GLU A 193 2.73 -11.93 -17.20
C GLU A 193 1.67 -12.69 -17.98
N LEU A 194 0.41 -12.60 -17.55
CA LEU A 194 -0.69 -12.97 -18.42
C LEU A 194 -0.54 -12.13 -19.68
N ILE A 195 -0.25 -12.79 -20.81
CA ILE A 195 -0.34 -12.17 -22.13
C ILE A 195 -1.78 -11.71 -22.21
N LYS A 196 -2.03 -10.43 -21.94
CA LYS A 196 -3.33 -9.82 -22.15
C LYS A 196 -3.57 -9.99 -23.64
N GLU A 197 -4.48 -10.88 -24.01
CA GLU A 197 -5.00 -10.92 -25.37
C GLU A 197 -5.26 -9.46 -25.76
N LYS A 198 -4.60 -9.02 -26.83
CA LYS A 198 -4.82 -7.69 -27.37
C LYS A 198 -6.31 -7.62 -27.60
N LYS A 199 -7.04 -6.89 -26.74
CA LYS A 199 -8.40 -6.43 -27.05
C LYS A 199 -8.27 -5.86 -28.45
N LYS A 200 -8.83 -6.56 -29.46
CA LYS A 200 -8.96 -6.03 -30.81
C LYS A 200 -9.54 -4.63 -30.60
N LYS A 201 -8.74 -3.61 -30.93
CA LYS A 201 -9.24 -2.25 -31.01
C LYS A 201 -10.27 -2.32 -32.13
N GLU A 202 -11.54 -2.51 -31.77
CA GLU A 202 -12.63 -2.08 -32.62
C GLU A 202 -12.35 -0.61 -32.90
N SER A 203 -11.99 -0.35 -34.15
CA SER A 203 -11.85 0.97 -34.73
C SER A 203 -13.21 1.66 -34.59
N LYS A 204 -13.42 2.37 -33.49
CA LYS A 204 -14.34 3.50 -33.48
C LYS A 204 -13.71 4.58 -34.34
N GLU A 205 -13.92 4.47 -35.65
CA GLU A 205 -13.88 5.63 -36.54
C GLU A 205 -14.79 6.69 -35.93
N LYS A 206 -14.18 7.78 -35.48
CA LYS A 206 -14.91 9.01 -35.22
C LYS A 206 -15.29 9.56 -36.60
N PRO A 207 -16.57 9.69 -36.97
CA PRO A 207 -16.92 10.43 -38.17
C PRO A 207 -16.54 11.90 -37.96
N THR A 208 -15.63 12.36 -38.80
CA THR A 208 -15.26 13.76 -38.97
C THR A 208 -16.48 14.56 -39.41
N LYS A 209 -17.05 15.37 -38.51
CA LYS A 209 -17.98 16.43 -38.89
C LYS A 209 -17.19 17.48 -39.68
N LYS A 210 -17.35 17.49 -41.01
CA LYS A 210 -17.10 18.69 -41.80
C LYS A 210 -18.24 19.67 -41.51
N VAL A 211 -17.88 20.85 -41.05
CA VAL A 211 -18.77 22.01 -40.95
C VAL A 211 -18.59 22.76 -42.26
N GLU A 212 -19.61 22.76 -43.12
CA GLU A 212 -19.75 23.76 -44.18
C GLU A 212 -20.82 24.75 -43.72
N GLU A 213 -20.39 26.00 -43.53
CA GLU A 213 -21.29 27.13 -43.30
C GLU A 213 -21.91 27.54 -44.63
N VAL A 214 -23.24 27.50 -44.71
CA VAL A 214 -23.99 28.27 -45.73
C VAL A 214 -24.99 29.14 -44.98
N LYS A 215 -24.83 30.46 -45.08
CA LYS A 215 -25.79 31.47 -44.60
C LYS A 215 -26.94 31.59 -45.58
N VAL A 216 -28.18 31.56 -45.10
CA VAL A 216 -29.32 32.24 -45.73
C VAL A 216 -30.26 32.74 -44.62
N ASP A 217 -30.69 33.99 -44.75
CA ASP A 217 -31.59 34.75 -43.87
C ASP A 217 -33.00 34.15 -43.75
N GLY A 218 -33.63 34.30 -42.58
CA GLY A 218 -35.09 34.29 -42.42
C GLY A 218 -35.74 33.04 -41.80
N ASP A 219 -36.30 33.22 -40.60
CA ASP A 219 -37.51 32.59 -40.03
C ASP A 219 -37.64 31.05 -39.82
N VAL A 220 -37.76 30.68 -38.54
CA VAL A 220 -38.56 29.62 -37.90
C VAL A 220 -38.79 28.25 -38.62
N LYS A 221 -38.13 27.22 -38.06
CA LYS A 221 -38.47 25.78 -37.84
C LYS A 221 -39.53 25.07 -38.72
N VAL A 222 -39.11 23.98 -39.39
CA VAL A 222 -39.86 22.70 -39.45
C VAL A 222 -38.90 21.50 -39.40
N GLU A 223 -39.26 20.52 -38.58
CA GLU A 223 -38.59 19.23 -38.36
C GLU A 223 -38.77 18.26 -39.53
N VAL A 224 -37.70 17.56 -39.92
CA VAL A 224 -37.82 16.15 -40.37
C VAL A 224 -36.69 15.36 -39.72
N VAL A 225 -37.04 14.60 -38.70
CA VAL A 225 -36.17 13.61 -38.07
C VAL A 225 -36.33 12.30 -38.82
N LYS A 226 -35.30 11.86 -39.55
CA LYS A 226 -35.07 10.44 -39.82
C LYS A 226 -33.90 9.99 -38.94
N VAL A 227 -34.25 9.29 -37.87
CA VAL A 227 -33.32 8.56 -37.01
C VAL A 227 -33.32 7.13 -37.52
N GLU A 228 -32.22 6.69 -38.13
CA GLU A 228 -31.88 5.27 -38.16
C GLU A 228 -30.94 5.01 -36.98
N GLY A 229 -31.57 4.65 -35.87
CA GLY A 229 -30.91 4.10 -34.70
C GLY A 229 -30.92 2.57 -34.76
N ASP A 230 -29.79 1.99 -34.38
CA ASP A 230 -29.67 0.70 -33.71
C ASP A 230 -30.95 0.25 -33.00
N GLU A 231 -31.42 -0.96 -33.31
CA GLU A 231 -32.03 -1.90 -32.35
C GLU A 231 -32.40 -3.23 -33.05
N LYS A 232 -31.52 -4.24 -32.99
CA LYS A 232 -31.98 -5.64 -33.03
C LYS A 232 -32.17 -6.13 -31.60
N LYS A 233 -33.26 -5.66 -30.98
CA LYS A 233 -33.85 -6.26 -29.77
C LYS A 233 -34.85 -7.32 -30.23
N ALA A 234 -34.59 -8.59 -29.94
CA ALA A 234 -35.51 -9.69 -30.23
C ALA A 234 -36.86 -9.48 -29.52
N LYS A 235 -37.98 -9.73 -30.20
CA LYS A 235 -39.32 -9.50 -29.66
C LYS A 235 -40.03 -10.78 -29.17
N SER A 236 -39.46 -11.97 -29.39
CA SER A 236 -40.02 -13.23 -28.88
C SER A 236 -38.93 -14.24 -28.48
N GLU A 237 -39.27 -15.15 -27.55
CA GLU A 237 -38.37 -16.21 -27.06
C GLU A 237 -37.89 -17.13 -28.20
N SER A 238 -38.71 -17.32 -29.23
CA SER A 238 -38.39 -18.17 -30.38
C SER A 238 -37.28 -17.59 -31.26
N GLU A 239 -37.21 -16.26 -31.42
CA GLU A 239 -36.13 -15.59 -32.15
C GLU A 239 -34.83 -15.56 -31.34
N GLN A 240 -34.90 -15.49 -30.01
CA GLN A 240 -33.73 -15.62 -29.14
C GLN A 240 -33.11 -17.02 -29.22
N ILE A 241 -33.93 -18.07 -29.20
CA ILE A 241 -33.45 -19.45 -29.31
C ILE A 241 -32.78 -19.69 -30.67
N ALA A 242 -33.29 -19.10 -31.75
CA ALA A 242 -32.66 -19.20 -33.08
C ALA A 242 -31.29 -18.51 -33.12
N ILE A 243 -31.18 -17.32 -32.52
CA ILE A 243 -29.92 -16.56 -32.45
C ILE A 243 -28.89 -17.25 -31.53
N GLU A 244 -29.33 -17.89 -30.44
CA GLU A 244 -28.47 -18.66 -29.54
C GLU A 244 -28.04 -20.00 -30.17
N ALA A 245 -28.89 -20.64 -30.96
CA ALA A 245 -28.56 -21.86 -31.71
C ALA A 245 -27.53 -21.60 -32.81
N GLU A 246 -27.61 -20.46 -33.51
CA GLU A 246 -26.58 -20.05 -34.46
C GLU A 246 -25.24 -19.76 -33.77
N LYS A 247 -25.26 -19.14 -32.59
CA LYS A 247 -24.04 -18.90 -31.79
C LYS A 247 -23.42 -20.20 -31.26
N MET A 248 -24.23 -21.18 -30.88
CA MET A 248 -23.74 -22.50 -30.45
C MET A 248 -23.06 -23.28 -31.58
N LYS A 249 -23.47 -23.10 -32.85
CA LYS A 249 -22.81 -23.74 -33.99
C LYS A 249 -21.44 -23.12 -34.34
N THR A 250 -21.20 -21.88 -33.94
CA THR A 250 -19.94 -21.17 -34.17
C THR A 250 -18.94 -21.28 -33.02
N LEU A 251 -19.30 -21.98 -31.94
CA LEU A 251 -18.40 -22.25 -30.83
C LEU A 251 -17.60 -23.51 -31.14
N GLU A 252 -16.38 -23.34 -31.65
CA GLU A 252 -15.39 -24.42 -31.73
C GLU A 252 -15.08 -24.88 -30.31
N THR A 253 -15.41 -26.14 -30.01
CA THR A 253 -15.16 -26.74 -28.70
C THR A 253 -13.71 -27.19 -28.59
N LEU A 254 -13.09 -26.97 -27.43
CA LEU A 254 -11.69 -27.32 -27.10
C LEU A 254 -11.27 -28.77 -27.44
N GLU A 255 -12.22 -29.68 -27.64
CA GLU A 255 -11.96 -31.05 -28.10
C GLU A 255 -11.55 -31.14 -29.58
N GLU A 256 -12.02 -30.21 -30.43
CA GLU A 256 -11.65 -30.15 -31.86
C GLU A 256 -10.24 -29.56 -32.05
N ASP A 257 -9.83 -28.63 -31.20
CA ASP A 257 -8.47 -28.07 -31.17
C ASP A 257 -7.42 -29.11 -30.71
N GLU A 258 -7.76 -29.98 -29.75
CA GLU A 258 -6.87 -31.07 -29.33
C GLU A 258 -6.69 -32.17 -30.40
N ALA A 259 -7.68 -32.36 -31.28
CA ALA A 259 -7.62 -33.35 -32.35
C ALA A 259 -6.74 -32.91 -33.53
N THR A 260 -6.61 -31.61 -33.78
CA THR A 260 -5.74 -31.07 -34.85
C THR A 260 -4.26 -31.02 -34.47
N MET A 261 -3.93 -31.18 -33.18
CA MET A 261 -2.57 -31.09 -32.63
C MET A 261 -1.90 -32.48 -32.38
N LYS A 262 -2.58 -33.60 -32.70
CA LYS A 262 -2.01 -34.96 -32.69
C LYS A 262 -1.55 -35.40 -34.07
#